data_AF-A0A075I1L3-F1
#
_entry.id   AF-A0A075I1L3-F1
#
_cell.length_a   1.000
_cell.length_b   1.000
_cell.length_c   1.000
_cell.angle_alpha   90.00
_cell.angle_beta   90.00
_cell.angle_gamma   90.00
#
_symmetry.space_group_name_H-M   'P 1'
#
loop_
_entity.id
_entity.type
_entity.pdbx_description
1 polymer ?
#
loop_
_entity_poly.entity_id
_entity_poly.type
_entity_poly.pdbx_seq_one_letter_code
_entity_poly.pdbx_strand_id
1 'polypeptide(L)'
;MEIFGEETWFRIGDRDTATHLTRTNMLKNGKSLSYITKWMCEKLSIEIKLIPVTDNAIETRIITKKGEMHLQEFWVKHRGLDSVDGIEYQGADRARPNPDAVNAIHDSELVIIAPGNPLTSIGPMLAIKGIRKELAKKKTK
;
A
#
# COMPACT_ATOMS: atom_id res chain seq x y z
N MET A 1 -2.33 -1.12 -25.80
CA MET A 1 -3.56 -0.78 -25.05
C MET A 1 -4.32 0.35 -25.73
N GLU A 2 -3.67 1.48 -26.05
CA GLU A 2 -4.33 2.61 -26.75
C GLU A 2 -4.93 2.24 -28.13
N ILE A 3 -4.19 1.49 -28.96
CA ILE A 3 -4.71 0.96 -30.25
C ILE A 3 -5.94 0.07 -30.07
N PHE A 4 -6.14 -0.51 -28.87
CA PHE A 4 -7.30 -1.35 -28.55
C PHE A 4 -8.45 -0.56 -27.88
N GLY A 5 -8.34 0.77 -27.76
CA GLY A 5 -9.39 1.63 -27.18
C GLY A 5 -9.43 1.68 -25.65
N GLU A 6 -8.42 1.12 -24.97
CA GLU A 6 -8.34 1.12 -23.51
C GLU A 6 -7.80 2.45 -22.96
N GLU A 7 -8.23 2.83 -21.75
CA GLU A 7 -7.67 3.98 -21.03
C GLU A 7 -6.21 3.73 -20.63
N THR A 8 -5.28 4.61 -21.03
CA THR A 8 -3.83 4.45 -20.78
C THR A 8 -3.23 5.54 -19.89
N TRP A 9 -4.06 6.20 -19.06
CA TRP A 9 -3.60 7.26 -18.16
C TRP A 9 -2.61 6.74 -17.10
N PHE A 10 -2.63 5.44 -16.78
CA PHE A 10 -1.60 4.79 -15.97
C PHE A 10 -0.67 3.95 -16.87
N ARG A 11 0.58 4.39 -17.03
CA ARG A 11 1.55 3.73 -17.91
C ARG A 11 2.33 2.66 -17.14
N ILE A 12 2.22 1.42 -17.61
CA ILE A 12 2.94 0.25 -17.07
C ILE A 12 3.80 -0.33 -18.19
N GLY A 13 5.09 -0.52 -17.94
CA GLY A 13 6.01 -1.17 -18.87
C GLY A 13 5.93 -2.70 -18.81
N ASP A 14 6.59 -3.39 -19.75
CA ASP A 14 6.50 -4.86 -19.85
C ASP A 14 6.99 -5.58 -18.59
N ARG A 15 8.12 -5.14 -18.02
CA ARG A 15 8.68 -5.71 -16.78
C ARG A 15 7.76 -5.50 -15.58
N ASP A 16 7.14 -4.33 -15.47
CA ASP A 16 6.21 -4.02 -14.39
C ASP A 16 4.90 -4.82 -14.56
N THR A 17 4.44 -4.98 -15.80
CA THR A 17 3.31 -5.85 -16.14
C THR A 17 3.57 -7.29 -15.74
N ALA A 18 4.77 -7.82 -15.97
CA ALA A 18 5.15 -9.17 -15.57
C ALA A 18 5.07 -9.37 -14.05
N THR A 19 5.54 -8.40 -13.27
CA THR A 19 5.41 -8.38 -11.80
C THR A 19 3.95 -8.42 -11.38
N HIS A 20 3.13 -7.52 -11.94
CA HIS A 20 1.71 -7.41 -11.61
C HIS A 20 0.90 -8.65 -12.00
N LEU A 21 1.15 -9.22 -13.17
CA LEU A 21 0.50 -10.44 -13.63
C LEU A 21 0.85 -11.63 -12.73
N THR A 22 2.13 -11.78 -12.38
CA THR A 22 2.61 -12.84 -11.49
C THR A 22 1.97 -12.71 -10.10
N ARG A 23 2.02 -11.52 -9.49
CA ARG A 23 1.36 -11.24 -8.20
C ARG A 23 -0.13 -11.57 -8.25
N THR A 24 -0.82 -11.10 -9.29
CA THR A 24 -2.27 -11.30 -9.45
C THR A 24 -2.61 -12.78 -9.58
N ASN A 25 -1.84 -13.54 -10.37
CA ASN A 25 -2.05 -14.97 -10.50
C ASN A 25 -1.83 -15.71 -9.17
N MET A 26 -0.79 -15.37 -8.40
CA MET A 26 -0.54 -15.99 -7.10
C MET A 26 -1.65 -15.67 -6.07
N LEU A 27 -2.14 -14.42 -6.05
CA LEU A 27 -3.28 -14.03 -5.21
C LEU A 27 -4.53 -14.84 -5.55
N LYS A 28 -4.86 -14.99 -6.85
CA LYS A 28 -5.99 -15.81 -7.31
C LYS A 28 -5.87 -17.28 -6.90
N ASN A 29 -4.64 -17.76 -6.73
CA ASN A 29 -4.34 -19.11 -6.25
C ASN A 29 -4.20 -19.18 -4.71
N GLY A 30 -4.73 -18.20 -3.98
CA GLY A 30 -4.84 -18.23 -2.51
C GLY A 30 -3.56 -17.91 -1.75
N LYS A 31 -2.50 -17.45 -2.43
CA LYS A 31 -1.30 -16.95 -1.73
C LYS A 31 -1.58 -15.58 -1.13
N SER A 32 -1.05 -15.30 0.06
CA SER A 32 -1.16 -13.97 0.67
C SER A 32 -0.17 -12.98 0.06
N LEU A 33 -0.42 -11.68 0.22
CA LEU A 33 0.48 -10.64 -0.28
C LEU A 33 1.87 -10.76 0.36
N SER A 34 1.93 -11.03 1.66
CA SER A 34 3.17 -11.23 2.42
C SER A 34 4.01 -12.39 1.88
N TYR A 35 3.36 -13.53 1.57
CA TYR A 35 4.05 -14.65 0.92
C TYR A 35 4.61 -14.25 -0.44
N ILE A 36 3.81 -13.57 -1.26
CA ILE A 36 4.22 -13.14 -2.60
C ILE A 36 5.37 -12.14 -2.53
N THR A 37 5.31 -11.15 -1.65
CA THR A 37 6.38 -10.17 -1.45
C THR A 37 7.67 -10.86 -1.05
N LYS A 38 7.63 -11.78 -0.07
CA LYS A 38 8.81 -12.55 0.33
C LYS A 38 9.40 -13.34 -0.85
N TRP A 39 8.55 -14.08 -1.57
CA TRP A 39 8.96 -14.85 -2.74
C TRP A 39 9.58 -13.96 -3.83
N MET A 40 9.00 -12.77 -4.09
CA MET A 40 9.55 -11.82 -5.06
C MET A 40 10.90 -11.28 -4.61
N CYS A 41 11.06 -10.94 -3.33
CA CYS A 41 12.36 -10.52 -2.78
C CYS A 41 13.43 -11.60 -2.98
N GLU A 42 13.11 -12.87 -2.76
CA GLU A 42 14.04 -13.99 -3.02
C GLU A 42 14.42 -14.08 -4.50
N LYS A 43 13.46 -13.93 -5.43
CA LYS A 43 13.72 -13.99 -6.88
C LYS A 43 14.49 -12.79 -7.41
N LEU A 44 14.35 -11.63 -6.77
CA LEU A 44 15.03 -10.39 -7.14
C LEU A 44 16.31 -10.14 -6.33
N SER A 45 16.73 -11.10 -5.49
CA SER A 45 17.91 -10.98 -4.62
C SER A 45 17.86 -9.74 -3.72
N ILE A 46 16.68 -9.39 -3.21
CA ILE A 46 16.47 -8.32 -2.23
C ILE A 46 16.69 -8.89 -0.83
N GLU A 47 17.78 -8.48 -0.19
CA GLU A 47 18.18 -9.01 1.13
C GLU A 47 17.38 -8.39 2.29
N ILE A 48 16.82 -7.19 2.10
CA ILE A 48 16.04 -6.52 3.14
C ILE A 48 14.69 -7.21 3.35
N LYS A 49 14.25 -7.28 4.61
CA LYS A 49 12.90 -7.78 4.95
C LYS A 49 11.85 -6.76 4.55
N LEU A 50 11.20 -6.97 3.40
CA LEU A 50 10.07 -6.17 2.94
C LEU A 50 8.76 -6.82 3.38
N ILE A 51 8.06 -6.17 4.32
CA ILE A 51 6.85 -6.70 4.95
C ILE A 51 5.67 -5.78 4.60
N PRO A 52 4.66 -6.24 3.84
CA PRO A 52 3.41 -5.52 3.70
C PRO A 52 2.76 -5.32 5.07
N VAL A 53 2.27 -4.12 5.35
CA VAL A 53 1.68 -3.79 6.66
C VAL A 53 0.45 -4.65 7.01
N THR A 54 -0.23 -5.17 5.98
CA THR A 54 -1.36 -6.10 6.07
C THR A 54 -1.46 -6.92 4.77
N ASP A 55 -2.10 -8.09 4.86
CA ASP A 55 -2.55 -8.86 3.68
C ASP A 55 -3.97 -8.45 3.22
N ASN A 56 -4.67 -7.61 3.99
CA ASN A 56 -6.00 -7.12 3.61
C ASN A 56 -5.91 -5.97 2.60
N ALA A 57 -6.91 -5.87 1.72
CA ALA A 57 -7.00 -4.75 0.79
C ALA A 57 -7.31 -3.46 1.56
N ILE A 58 -6.46 -2.45 1.34
CA ILE A 58 -6.69 -1.08 1.79
C ILE A 58 -6.43 -0.16 0.61
N GLU A 59 -7.36 0.75 0.34
CA GLU A 59 -7.24 1.72 -0.72
C GLU A 59 -7.33 3.14 -0.16
N THR A 60 -6.47 4.02 -0.64
CA THR A 60 -6.56 5.45 -0.32
C THR A 60 -7.43 6.12 -1.37
N ARG A 61 -8.52 6.72 -0.92
CA ARG A 61 -9.52 7.42 -1.75
C ARG A 61 -9.50 8.91 -1.45
N ILE A 62 -9.58 9.71 -2.51
CA ILE A 62 -9.61 11.17 -2.44
C ILE A 62 -11.05 11.62 -2.67
N ILE A 63 -11.57 12.42 -1.75
CA ILE A 63 -12.92 13.00 -1.83
C ILE A 63 -12.78 14.41 -2.40
N THR A 64 -13.53 14.69 -3.46
CA THR A 64 -13.59 16.00 -4.11
C THR A 64 -15.05 16.36 -4.39
N LYS A 65 -15.32 17.60 -4.79
CA LYS A 65 -16.64 18.03 -5.28
C LYS A 65 -17.17 17.22 -6.47
N LYS A 66 -16.30 16.57 -7.24
CA LYS A 66 -16.67 15.73 -8.39
C LYS A 66 -17.01 14.29 -7.99
N GLY A 67 -16.80 13.94 -6.72
CA GLY A 67 -16.96 12.60 -6.19
C GLY A 67 -15.66 12.04 -5.61
N GLU A 68 -15.75 10.78 -5.22
CA GLU A 68 -14.64 9.97 -4.70
C GLU A 68 -13.86 9.31 -5.84
N MET A 69 -12.53 9.27 -5.74
CA MET A 69 -11.67 8.58 -6.71
C MET A 69 -10.47 7.91 -6.04
N HIS A 70 -9.86 6.94 -6.73
CA HIS A 70 -8.63 6.31 -6.25
C HIS A 70 -7.47 7.32 -6.21
N LEU A 71 -6.55 7.21 -5.24
CA LEU A 71 -5.39 8.12 -5.12
C LEU A 71 -4.59 8.29 -6.41
N GLN A 72 -4.36 7.18 -7.15
CA GLN A 72 -3.64 7.21 -8.42
C GLN A 72 -4.45 7.89 -9.53
N GLU A 73 -5.78 7.79 -9.51
CA GLU A 73 -6.63 8.51 -10.47
C GLU A 73 -6.54 10.02 -10.23
N PHE A 74 -6.64 10.45 -8.96
CA PHE A 74 -6.43 11.85 -8.57
C PHE A 74 -5.08 12.39 -9.04
N TRP A 75 -3.99 11.69 -8.72
CA TRP A 75 -2.64 12.19 -9.04
C TRP A 75 -2.25 12.05 -10.50
N VAL A 76 -2.59 10.94 -11.15
CA VAL A 76 -2.10 10.63 -12.50
C VAL A 76 -3.10 11.09 -13.55
N LYS A 77 -4.38 10.67 -13.46
CA LYS A 77 -5.42 11.03 -14.43
C LYS A 77 -5.80 12.51 -14.32
N HIS A 78 -6.04 12.99 -13.10
CA HIS A 78 -6.48 14.37 -12.82
C HIS A 78 -5.34 15.33 -12.45
N ARG A 79 -4.08 14.87 -12.46
CA ARG A 79 -2.86 15.67 -12.21
C ARG A 79 -2.86 16.40 -10.86
N GLY A 80 -3.65 15.93 -9.89
CA GLY A 80 -3.79 16.53 -8.56
C GLY A 80 -4.35 17.95 -8.55
N LEU A 81 -5.11 18.33 -9.58
CA LEU A 81 -5.63 19.70 -9.74
C LEU A 81 -6.93 19.97 -8.98
N ASP A 82 -7.68 18.92 -8.66
CA ASP A 82 -8.95 19.06 -7.96
C ASP A 82 -8.73 19.39 -6.49
N SER A 83 -9.60 20.24 -5.93
CA SER A 83 -9.58 20.53 -4.49
C SER A 83 -9.98 19.27 -3.70
N VAL A 84 -9.17 18.94 -2.69
CA VAL A 84 -9.40 17.80 -1.81
C VAL A 84 -10.27 18.23 -0.63
N ASP A 85 -11.46 17.65 -0.53
CA ASP A 85 -12.41 17.86 0.57
C ASP A 85 -12.22 16.81 1.68
N GLY A 86 -11.57 15.67 1.39
CA GLY A 86 -11.29 14.63 2.37
C GLY A 86 -10.46 13.46 1.82
N ILE A 87 -10.02 12.60 2.73
CA ILE A 87 -9.29 11.37 2.43
C ILE A 87 -9.93 10.22 3.20
N GLU A 88 -10.21 9.11 2.52
CA GLU A 88 -10.70 7.88 3.14
C GLU A 88 -9.72 6.73 2.93
N TYR A 89 -9.57 5.88 3.95
CA TYR A 89 -8.77 4.66 3.88
C TYR A 89 -9.71 3.45 3.89
N GLN A 90 -10.28 3.13 2.73
CA GLN A 90 -11.27 2.08 2.60
C GLN A 90 -10.66 0.72 2.95
N GLY A 91 -11.32 -0.01 3.85
CA GLY A 91 -10.89 -1.33 4.34
C GLY A 91 -9.95 -1.29 5.55
N ALA A 92 -9.39 -0.12 5.92
CA ALA A 92 -8.45 -0.02 7.03
C ALA A 92 -9.06 -0.35 8.40
N ASP A 93 -10.36 -0.11 8.58
CA ASP A 93 -11.12 -0.41 9.80
C ASP A 93 -11.25 -1.92 10.08
N ARG A 94 -11.26 -2.74 9.02
CA ARG A 94 -11.37 -4.20 9.06
C ARG A 94 -10.03 -4.91 8.87
N ALA A 95 -9.01 -4.19 8.41
CA ALA A 95 -7.69 -4.73 8.17
C ALA A 95 -7.01 -5.19 9.46
N ARG A 96 -6.38 -6.35 9.38
CA ARG A 96 -5.55 -6.92 10.45
C ARG A 96 -4.09 -6.61 10.16
N PRO A 97 -3.31 -6.17 11.16
CA PRO A 97 -1.88 -5.96 10.95
C PRO A 97 -1.22 -7.30 10.59
N ASN A 98 -0.21 -7.23 9.72
CA ASN A 98 0.65 -8.36 9.45
C ASN A 98 1.40 -8.75 10.75
N PRO A 99 1.33 -10.01 11.21
CA PRO A 99 2.06 -10.47 12.39
C PRO A 99 3.56 -10.18 12.32
N ASP A 100 4.18 -10.35 11.15
CA ASP A 100 5.61 -10.10 10.97
C ASP A 100 5.96 -8.62 11.10
N ALA A 101 5.04 -7.72 10.70
CA ALA A 101 5.20 -6.28 10.89
C ALA A 101 5.10 -5.90 12.37
N VAL A 102 4.18 -6.52 13.11
CA VAL A 102 4.04 -6.31 14.56
C VAL A 102 5.28 -6.79 15.30
N ASN A 103 5.76 -8.00 14.97
CA ASN A 103 6.97 -8.56 15.56
C ASN A 103 8.19 -7.66 15.26
N ALA A 104 8.32 -7.18 14.02
CA ALA A 104 9.39 -6.25 13.65
C ALA A 104 9.35 -4.94 14.47
N ILE A 105 8.16 -4.40 14.77
CA ILE A 105 8.02 -3.23 15.66
C ILE A 105 8.47 -3.58 17.09
N HIS A 106 8.06 -4.72 17.62
CA HIS A 106 8.39 -5.13 18.99
C HIS A 106 9.89 -5.37 19.16
N ASP A 107 10.49 -6.09 18.22
CA ASP A 107 11.90 -6.51 18.24
C ASP A 107 12.87 -5.38 17.86
N SER A 108 12.36 -4.28 17.27
CA SER A 108 13.20 -3.14 16.89
C SER A 108 13.80 -2.41 18.09
N GLU A 109 15.03 -1.93 17.97
CA GLU A 109 15.61 -0.96 18.92
C GLU A 109 15.12 0.46 18.64
N LEU A 110 14.92 0.77 17.36
CA LEU A 110 14.48 2.07 16.86
C LEU A 110 13.46 1.89 15.75
N VAL A 111 12.41 2.72 15.78
CA VAL A 111 11.47 2.85 14.68
C VAL A 111 11.67 4.21 14.02
N ILE A 112 11.95 4.20 12.71
CA ILE A 112 12.08 5.41 11.91
C ILE A 112 10.83 5.56 11.05
N ILE A 113 10.11 6.67 11.22
CA ILE A 113 9.08 7.09 10.27
C ILE A 113 9.79 7.83 9.13
N ALA A 114 9.88 7.19 7.97
CA ALA A 114 10.50 7.79 6.78
C ALA A 114 9.79 9.10 6.38
N PRO A 115 10.48 10.05 5.70
CA PRO A 115 9.91 11.34 5.29
C PRO A 115 8.96 11.21 4.08
N GLY A 116 7.99 10.30 4.15
CA GLY A 116 6.92 10.12 3.17
C GLY A 116 5.73 11.06 3.43
N ASN A 117 4.76 11.05 2.53
CA ASN A 117 3.55 11.87 2.71
C ASN A 117 2.78 11.38 3.96
N PRO A 118 2.52 12.24 4.96
CA PRO A 118 1.90 11.83 6.21
C PRO A 118 0.46 11.35 6.04
N LEU A 119 -0.24 11.80 4.99
CA LEU A 119 -1.64 11.47 4.73
C LEU A 119 -1.81 10.29 3.77
N THR A 120 -0.97 10.17 2.74
CA THR A 120 -1.19 9.18 1.67
C THR A 120 -0.14 8.07 1.63
N SER A 121 0.98 8.21 2.34
CA SER A 121 2.00 7.16 2.48
C SER A 121 1.99 6.54 3.87
N ILE A 122 2.11 7.37 4.92
CA ILE A 122 2.15 6.90 6.32
C ILE A 122 0.74 6.72 6.90
N GLY A 123 -0.17 7.65 6.57
CA GLY A 123 -1.56 7.67 7.04
C GLY A 123 -2.31 6.34 6.86
N PRO A 124 -2.30 5.69 5.68
CA PRO A 124 -2.99 4.43 5.46
C PRO A 124 -2.49 3.30 6.37
N MET A 125 -1.18 3.27 6.67
CA MET A 125 -0.61 2.29 7.60
C MET A 125 -1.09 2.52 9.03
N LEU A 126 -1.15 3.78 9.47
CA LEU A 126 -1.61 4.17 10.81
C LEU A 126 -3.13 4.09 10.99
N ALA A 127 -3.89 4.05 9.88
CA ALA A 127 -5.33 3.82 9.91
C ALA A 127 -5.67 2.39 10.41
N ILE A 128 -4.75 1.44 10.25
CA ILE A 128 -4.86 0.10 10.84
C ILE A 128 -4.66 0.22 12.36
N LYS A 129 -5.76 0.07 13.11
CA LYS A 129 -5.78 0.27 14.58
C LYS A 129 -4.70 -0.53 15.31
N GLY A 130 -4.41 -1.75 14.85
CA GLY A 130 -3.37 -2.61 15.40
C GLY A 130 -1.97 -2.00 15.29
N ILE A 131 -1.59 -1.55 14.09
CA ILE A 131 -0.27 -0.93 13.85
C ILE A 131 -0.08 0.32 14.70
N ARG A 132 -1.06 1.22 14.70
CA ARG A 132 -1.01 2.45 15.50
C ARG A 132 -0.83 2.16 16.99
N LYS A 133 -1.52 1.14 17.51
CA LYS A 133 -1.41 0.75 18.92
C LYS A 133 -0.01 0.24 19.25
N GLU A 134 0.57 -0.61 18.40
CA GLU A 134 1.89 -1.19 18.66
C GLU A 134 3.00 -0.13 18.57
N LEU A 135 2.94 0.77 17.59
CA LEU A 135 3.87 1.91 17.50
C LEU A 135 3.76 2.85 18.72
N ALA A 136 2.55 3.10 19.21
CA ALA A 136 2.35 3.96 20.39
C ALA A 136 2.96 3.37 21.67
N LYS A 137 2.97 2.04 21.82
CA LYS A 137 3.62 1.36 22.96
C LYS A 137 5.14 1.44 22.90
N LYS A 138 5.71 1.45 21.70
CA LYS A 138 7.17 1.49 21.47
C LYS A 138 7.77 2.89 21.58
N LYS A 139 6.98 3.92 21.93
CA LYS A 139 7.50 5.27 22.16
C LYS A 139 8.48 5.27 23.34
N THR A 140 9.76 5.08 23.04
CA THR A 140 10.87 5.47 23.90
C THR A 140 10.85 6.99 24.01
N LYS A 141 10.86 7.51 25.24
CA LYS A 141 11.07 8.93 25.51
C LYS A 141 12.49 9.34 25.15
#